data_AF-A0A7K0I5P7-F1
#
_entry.id   AF-A0A7K0I5P7-F1
#
_cell.length_a   1.000
_cell.length_b   1.000
_cell.length_c   1.000
_cell.angle_alpha   90.00
_cell.angle_beta   90.00
_cell.angle_gamma   90.00
#
_symmetry.space_group_name_H-M   'P 1'
#
loop_
_entity.id
_entity.type
_entity.pdbx_description
1 polymer ?
#
loop_
_entity_poly.entity_id
_entity_poly.type
_entity_poly.pdbx_seq_one_letter_code
_entity_poly.pdbx_strand_id
1 'polypeptide(L)'
;SKDLYVKIGNREKFPLIFEGGLEMAAQFGGNAFIGGGMINMPNGIKDFFKVFIPSGGGSDTPSGEQTNIYGNHLGSWNFSLTWYAPKEWTIRPYYEHYFEDHSQMFGEYGWKDCLAGMEITFPKNPVVSSFVYEYISTKDQTGPVYWDHTPEIPEQVSGADNYYNHSIYTGWQHWGMGIGNPLVMSPIYNTDGEIVFKSNRIQGHHLGIMGNPVNELQYRILLSFTHSWGTYNLPYYEIKKNGNALVELIYTPHQLKGWDFTGSLAVDRGGMLGKSVGGMFTIRKTGWI
;
A
#
# COMPACT_ATOMS: atom_id res chain seq x y z
N SER A 1 11.25 -1.92 10.60
CA SER A 1 10.42 -0.70 10.51
C SER A 1 10.53 0.08 11.81
N LYS A 2 10.11 1.34 11.78
CA LYS A 2 9.97 2.23 12.92
C LYS A 2 8.74 3.11 12.69
N ASP A 3 7.97 3.38 13.74
CA ASP A 3 6.74 4.13 13.64
C ASP A 3 6.52 5.02 14.87
N LEU A 4 5.88 6.16 14.65
CA LEU A 4 5.45 7.08 15.70
C LEU A 4 4.05 7.57 15.39
N TYR A 5 3.10 7.21 16.24
CA TYR A 5 1.69 7.59 16.12
C TYR A 5 1.21 8.35 17.36
N VAL A 6 0.31 9.30 17.13
CA VAL A 6 -0.36 10.08 18.16
C VAL A 6 -1.87 9.92 18.01
N LYS A 7 -2.56 9.79 19.14
CA LYS A 7 -4.02 9.77 19.24
C LYS A 7 -4.48 10.93 20.11
N ILE A 8 -5.34 11.78 19.58
CA ILE A 8 -5.85 12.99 20.24
C ILE A 8 -7.38 12.97 20.21
N GLY A 9 -8.00 13.03 21.39
CA GLY A 9 -9.45 13.13 21.51
C GLY A 9 -9.97 12.44 22.77
N ASN A 10 -11.19 12.79 23.16
CA ASN A 10 -11.91 12.11 24.22
C ASN A 10 -13.40 12.07 23.87
N ARG A 11 -13.86 10.89 23.45
CA ARG A 11 -15.23 10.65 23.00
C ARG A 11 -16.29 11.04 24.05
N GLU A 12 -15.98 10.95 25.34
CA GLU A 12 -16.90 11.34 26.41
C GLU A 12 -17.11 12.85 26.49
N LYS A 13 -16.13 13.64 26.03
CA LYS A 13 -16.17 15.11 26.04
C LYS A 13 -16.54 15.69 24.68
N PHE A 14 -16.05 15.10 23.60
CA PHE A 14 -16.24 15.57 22.24
C PHE A 14 -16.16 14.40 21.26
N PRO A 15 -17.08 14.26 20.28
CA PRO A 15 -17.22 13.06 19.48
C PRO A 15 -16.19 12.92 18.36
N LEU A 16 -15.01 13.53 18.48
CA LEU A 16 -13.93 13.46 17.49
C LEU A 16 -12.66 12.87 18.10
N ILE A 17 -12.06 11.92 17.39
CA ILE A 17 -10.75 11.34 17.67
C ILE A 17 -9.89 11.48 16.42
N PHE A 18 -8.79 12.21 16.56
CA PHE A 18 -7.74 12.26 15.56
C PHE A 18 -6.68 11.20 15.87
N GLU A 19 -6.23 10.49 14.84
CA GLU A 19 -5.08 9.58 14.91
C GLU A 19 -4.17 9.90 13.73
N GLY A 20 -2.87 10.03 13.97
CA GLY A 20 -1.93 10.19 12.88
C GLY A 20 -0.48 10.03 13.29
N GLY A 21 0.38 9.79 12.30
CA GLY A 21 1.76 9.42 12.54
C GLY A 21 2.59 9.22 11.28
N LEU A 22 3.85 8.89 11.52
CA LEU A 22 4.82 8.53 10.49
C LEU A 22 5.24 7.09 10.69
N GLU A 23 5.18 6.31 9.63
CA GLU A 23 5.77 4.99 9.54
C GLU A 23 6.92 5.01 8.55
N MET A 24 8.01 4.33 8.88
CA MET A 24 9.15 4.13 7.98
C MET A 24 9.64 2.68 8.04
N ALA A 25 10.01 2.16 6.89
CA ALA A 25 10.66 0.87 6.76
C ALA A 25 11.89 1.00 5.87
N ALA A 26 12.82 0.04 6.03
CA ALA A 26 13.99 -0.02 5.18
C ALA A 26 14.47 -1.46 4.99
N GLN A 27 14.98 -1.73 3.80
CA GLN A 27 15.69 -2.96 3.44
C GLN A 27 17.18 -2.65 3.31
N PHE A 28 18.02 -3.46 3.96
CA PHE A 28 19.47 -3.30 3.93
C PHE A 28 20.17 -4.65 4.14
N GLY A 29 21.47 -4.69 3.83
CA GLY A 29 22.29 -5.89 3.97
C GLY A 29 21.94 -6.99 2.96
N GLY A 30 22.53 -8.17 3.16
CA GLY A 30 22.36 -9.32 2.28
C GLY A 30 23.16 -9.19 0.98
N ASN A 31 22.75 -9.93 -0.04
CA ASN A 31 23.42 -9.92 -1.35
C ASN A 31 22.59 -9.11 -2.35
N ALA A 32 23.15 -8.02 -2.86
CA ALA A 32 22.60 -7.28 -4.00
C ALA A 32 23.15 -7.86 -5.32
N PHE A 33 22.29 -7.94 -6.35
CA PHE A 33 22.67 -8.47 -7.66
C PHE A 33 22.52 -7.37 -8.71
N ILE A 34 23.63 -6.78 -9.14
CA ILE A 34 23.66 -5.63 -10.05
C ILE A 34 24.56 -5.95 -11.23
N GLY A 35 24.07 -5.73 -12.45
CA GLY A 35 24.88 -5.91 -13.67
C GLY A 35 25.43 -7.33 -13.86
N GLY A 36 24.78 -8.35 -13.29
CA GLY A 36 25.24 -9.74 -13.30
C GLY A 36 26.27 -10.09 -12.23
N GLY A 37 26.69 -9.13 -11.40
CA GLY A 37 27.58 -9.33 -10.25
C GLY A 37 26.82 -9.40 -8.93
N MET A 38 27.42 -10.06 -7.93
CA MET A 38 26.93 -10.08 -6.55
C MET A 38 27.76 -9.12 -5.69
N ILE A 39 27.08 -8.29 -4.91
CA ILE A 39 27.69 -7.40 -3.91
C ILE A 39 27.19 -7.84 -2.54
N ASN A 40 28.12 -8.19 -1.65
CA ASN A 40 27.80 -8.48 -0.25
C ASN A 40 27.66 -7.16 0.51
N MET A 41 26.41 -6.78 0.81
CA MET A 41 26.08 -5.50 1.41
C MET A 41 26.41 -5.52 2.92
N PRO A 42 26.96 -4.42 3.48
CA PRO A 42 27.23 -4.31 4.92
C PRO A 42 25.99 -4.65 5.76
N ASN A 43 26.16 -5.29 6.91
CA ASN A 43 25.02 -5.74 7.73
C ASN A 43 25.34 -5.78 9.23
N GLY A 44 26.38 -5.06 9.65
CA GLY A 44 26.79 -4.98 11.04
C GLY A 44 25.91 -4.03 11.86
N ILE A 45 26.19 -3.97 13.17
CA ILE A 45 25.47 -3.08 14.10
C ILE A 45 25.59 -1.61 13.69
N LYS A 46 26.76 -1.19 13.16
CA LYS A 46 26.95 0.18 12.66
C LYS A 46 26.02 0.48 11.49
N ASP A 47 25.83 -0.49 10.59
CA ASP A 47 24.97 -0.36 9.41
C ASP A 47 23.49 -0.33 9.82
N PHE A 48 23.11 -1.13 10.82
CA PHE A 48 21.78 -1.02 11.42
C PHE A 48 21.48 0.40 11.92
N PHE A 49 22.43 1.06 12.61
CA PHE A 49 22.23 2.44 13.06
C PHE A 49 22.19 3.45 11.90
N LYS A 50 22.95 3.24 10.82
CA LYS A 50 22.86 4.07 9.60
C LYS A 50 21.50 3.99 8.91
N VAL A 51 20.83 2.85 9.02
CA VAL A 51 19.46 2.65 8.51
C VAL A 51 18.42 3.16 9.51
N PHE A 52 18.64 2.94 10.81
CA PHE A 52 17.73 3.41 11.85
C PHE A 52 17.68 4.94 11.91
N ILE A 53 18.81 5.61 11.74
CA ILE A 53 18.92 7.06 11.54
C ILE A 53 19.49 7.26 10.13
N PRO A 54 18.62 7.50 9.12
CA PRO A 54 19.01 7.49 7.71
C PRO A 54 20.26 8.34 7.44
N SER A 55 21.30 7.70 6.94
CA SER A 55 22.59 8.31 6.62
C SER A 55 23.30 7.54 5.50
N GLY A 56 24.33 8.15 4.91
CA GLY A 56 25.05 7.59 3.76
C GLY A 56 25.84 6.30 4.07
N GLY A 57 26.02 5.51 3.02
CA GLY A 57 26.83 4.30 3.00
C GLY A 57 28.33 4.56 3.15
N GLY A 58 29.10 3.49 3.37
CA GLY A 58 30.56 3.55 3.38
C GLY A 58 31.16 3.32 2.00
N SER A 59 32.49 3.39 1.86
CA SER A 59 33.19 3.07 0.60
C SER A 59 32.97 1.63 0.10
N ASP A 60 32.44 0.77 0.96
CA ASP A 60 32.08 -0.63 0.75
C ASP A 60 30.64 -0.84 0.27
N THR A 61 29.85 0.23 0.10
CA THR A 61 28.50 0.18 -0.51
C THR A 61 28.56 0.63 -1.98
N PRO A 62 27.55 0.33 -2.81
CA PRO A 62 27.44 0.90 -4.16
C PRO A 62 27.41 2.43 -4.12
N SER A 63 27.88 3.09 -5.20
CA SER A 63 28.01 4.56 -5.28
C SER A 63 26.70 5.29 -4.96
N GLY A 64 25.55 4.76 -5.42
CA GLY A 64 24.24 5.34 -5.15
C GLY A 64 23.92 5.47 -3.65
N GLU A 65 24.35 4.52 -2.81
CA GLU A 65 24.18 4.59 -1.35
C GLU A 65 25.25 5.46 -0.67
N GLN A 66 26.41 5.66 -1.30
CA GLN A 66 27.44 6.56 -0.79
C GLN A 66 27.05 8.03 -0.95
N THR A 67 26.41 8.37 -2.07
CA THR A 67 25.96 9.73 -2.38
C THR A 67 24.57 10.04 -1.82
N ASN A 68 23.76 9.01 -1.51
CA ASN A 68 22.44 9.14 -0.91
C ASN A 68 22.39 8.51 0.50
N ILE A 69 21.35 7.73 0.78
CA ILE A 69 21.11 7.04 2.04
C ILE A 69 21.42 5.56 1.85
N TYR A 70 22.00 4.94 2.87
CA TYR A 70 22.24 3.51 2.91
C TYR A 70 20.95 2.72 3.14
N GLY A 71 20.69 1.73 2.28
CA GLY A 71 19.46 0.93 2.28
C GLY A 71 18.37 1.50 1.37
N ASN A 72 17.39 0.64 1.05
CA ASN A 72 16.14 1.03 0.40
C ASN A 72 15.14 1.49 1.47
N HIS A 73 14.82 2.78 1.54
CA HIS A 73 13.90 3.35 2.53
C HIS A 73 12.57 3.71 1.89
N LEU A 74 11.50 3.62 2.68
CA LEU A 74 10.18 4.11 2.33
C LEU A 74 9.38 4.38 3.60
N GLY A 75 8.26 5.06 3.44
CA GLY A 75 7.37 5.31 4.55
C GLY A 75 6.05 5.90 4.12
N SER A 76 5.26 6.24 5.13
CA SER A 76 3.98 6.90 4.93
C SER A 76 3.62 7.81 6.09
N TRP A 77 3.10 8.98 5.76
CA TRP A 77 2.33 9.80 6.69
C TRP A 77 0.88 9.36 6.68
N ASN A 78 0.37 8.97 7.85
CA ASN A 78 -0.97 8.38 7.97
C ASN A 78 -1.80 9.22 8.92
N PHE A 79 -3.01 9.57 8.52
CA PHE A 79 -3.93 10.41 9.28
C PHE A 79 -5.36 9.89 9.21
N SER A 80 -6.11 10.07 10.28
CA SER A 80 -7.55 9.83 10.30
C SER A 80 -8.26 10.71 11.31
N LEU A 81 -9.52 10.98 11.03
CA LEU A 81 -10.41 11.70 11.93
C LEU A 81 -11.70 10.92 12.09
N THR A 82 -11.88 10.28 13.24
CA THR A 82 -13.08 9.50 13.54
C THR A 82 -14.11 10.38 14.23
N TRP A 83 -15.29 10.50 13.62
CA TRP A 83 -16.46 11.17 14.18
C TRP A 83 -17.52 10.18 14.63
N TYR A 84 -17.87 10.24 15.92
CA TYR A 84 -18.97 9.47 16.52
C TYR A 84 -20.25 10.30 16.50
N ALA A 85 -20.96 10.25 15.38
CA ALA A 85 -22.18 11.01 15.16
C ALA A 85 -23.37 10.46 15.98
N PRO A 86 -24.43 11.27 16.21
CA PRO A 86 -25.64 10.82 16.90
C PRO A 86 -26.25 9.57 16.27
N LYS A 87 -27.04 8.82 17.05
CA LYS A 87 -27.70 7.57 16.62
C LYS A 87 -26.71 6.46 16.21
N GLU A 88 -25.53 6.39 16.81
CA GLU A 88 -24.53 5.32 16.59
C GLU A 88 -23.85 5.30 15.21
N TRP A 89 -23.92 6.41 14.46
CA TRP A 89 -23.09 6.55 13.25
C TRP A 89 -21.62 6.73 13.63
N THR A 90 -20.73 6.08 12.89
CA THR A 90 -19.29 6.38 12.95
C THR A 90 -18.80 6.67 11.54
N ILE A 91 -18.14 7.82 11.35
CA ILE A 91 -17.58 8.24 10.07
C ILE A 91 -16.10 8.48 10.28
N ARG A 92 -15.25 7.85 9.47
CA ARG A 92 -13.80 7.94 9.58
C ARG A 92 -13.19 8.19 8.19
N PRO A 93 -13.04 9.46 7.77
CA PRO A 93 -12.08 9.81 6.73
C PRO A 93 -10.64 9.51 7.19
N TYR A 94 -9.81 9.08 6.26
CA TYR A 94 -8.38 8.87 6.44
C TYR A 94 -7.60 9.21 5.18
N TYR A 95 -6.33 9.50 5.38
CA TYR A 95 -5.41 9.93 4.35
C TYR A 95 -4.03 9.37 4.65
N GLU A 96 -3.43 8.75 3.65
CA GLU A 96 -2.09 8.17 3.68
C GLU A 96 -1.28 8.79 2.55
N HIS A 97 -0.08 9.27 2.85
CA HIS A 97 0.86 9.76 1.85
C HIS A 97 2.12 8.91 1.89
N TYR A 98 2.29 8.10 0.86
CA TYR A 98 3.41 7.20 0.67
C TYR A 98 4.60 7.91 -0.01
N PHE A 99 5.82 7.60 0.43
CA PHE A 99 7.06 8.14 -0.11
C PHE A 99 8.18 7.08 -0.08
N GLU A 100 9.15 7.21 -1.00
CA GLU A 100 10.36 6.37 -1.08
C GLU A 100 11.65 7.18 -0.85
N ASP A 101 11.57 8.51 -0.85
CA ASP A 101 12.73 9.38 -0.61
C ASP A 101 12.37 10.61 0.23
N HIS A 102 13.40 11.40 0.54
CA HIS A 102 13.27 12.61 1.35
C HIS A 102 12.38 13.67 0.69
N SER A 103 12.43 13.79 -0.64
CA SER A 103 11.74 14.86 -1.38
C SER A 103 10.23 14.69 -1.37
N GLN A 104 9.75 13.45 -1.28
CA GLN A 104 8.34 13.13 -1.07
C GLN A 104 7.97 13.08 0.40
N MET A 105 8.90 12.73 1.30
CA MET A 105 8.62 12.64 2.73
C MET A 105 8.01 13.91 3.31
N PHE A 106 8.35 15.08 2.76
CA PHE A 106 7.74 16.37 3.09
C PHE A 106 7.32 17.04 1.80
N GLY A 107 6.12 17.65 1.75
CA GLY A 107 5.41 18.05 0.52
C GLY A 107 6.06 19.12 -0.38
N GLU A 108 7.34 18.97 -0.74
CA GLU A 108 8.13 19.80 -1.65
C GLU A 108 7.44 19.95 -3.02
N TYR A 109 6.76 18.89 -3.49
CA TYR A 109 6.03 18.86 -4.76
C TYR A 109 4.52 18.65 -4.61
N GLY A 110 4.03 18.78 -3.38
CA GLY A 110 2.63 18.58 -2.98
C GLY A 110 2.22 17.10 -2.93
N TRP A 111 1.29 16.77 -2.04
CA TRP A 111 0.81 15.38 -1.86
C TRP A 111 -0.27 15.01 -2.88
N LYS A 112 0.14 14.86 -4.15
CA LYS A 112 -0.75 14.38 -5.22
C LYS A 112 -0.92 12.86 -5.19
N ASP A 113 0.12 12.17 -4.75
CA ASP A 113 0.09 10.74 -4.51
C ASP A 113 -0.32 10.46 -3.07
N CYS A 114 -1.37 9.66 -2.93
CA CYS A 114 -2.00 9.36 -1.65
C CYS A 114 -2.95 8.17 -1.76
N LEU A 115 -3.32 7.63 -0.61
CA LEU A 115 -4.55 6.89 -0.43
C LEU A 115 -5.47 7.73 0.45
N ALA A 116 -6.62 8.12 -0.07
CA ALA A 116 -7.64 8.86 0.66
C ALA A 116 -8.91 8.00 0.73
N GLY A 117 -9.39 7.75 1.94
CA GLY A 117 -10.54 6.88 2.16
C GLY A 117 -11.54 7.45 3.15
N MET A 118 -12.74 6.88 3.14
CA MET A 118 -13.77 7.16 4.13
C MET A 118 -14.50 5.87 4.45
N GLU A 119 -14.47 5.51 5.73
CA GLU A 119 -15.28 4.44 6.29
C GLU A 119 -16.52 5.02 6.98
N ILE A 120 -17.66 4.38 6.78
CA ILE A 120 -18.92 4.68 7.44
C ILE A 120 -19.44 3.41 8.07
N THR A 121 -19.58 3.41 9.40
CA THR A 121 -20.35 2.40 10.13
C THR A 121 -21.73 2.96 10.41
N PHE A 122 -22.75 2.25 9.94
CA PHE A 122 -24.14 2.63 10.07
C PHE A 122 -24.69 2.22 11.45
N PRO A 123 -25.73 2.91 11.95
CA PRO A 123 -26.52 2.44 13.08
C PRO A 123 -27.07 1.05 12.77
N LYS A 124 -27.44 0.26 13.78
CA LYS A 124 -27.99 -1.10 13.61
C LYS A 124 -28.92 -1.23 12.40
N ASN A 125 -28.34 -1.67 11.29
CA ASN A 125 -28.97 -1.90 10.01
C ASN A 125 -28.49 -3.27 9.54
N PRO A 126 -29.35 -4.30 9.53
CA PRO A 126 -28.94 -5.64 9.18
C PRO A 126 -28.54 -5.73 7.70
N VAL A 127 -29.08 -4.88 6.83
CA VAL A 127 -28.77 -4.95 5.39
C VAL A 127 -27.39 -4.37 5.10
N VAL A 128 -27.03 -3.24 5.71
CA VAL A 128 -25.71 -2.60 5.52
C VAL A 128 -25.19 -2.13 6.86
N SER A 129 -24.14 -2.79 7.36
CA SER A 129 -23.49 -2.41 8.61
C SER A 129 -22.37 -1.41 8.39
N SER A 130 -21.61 -1.56 7.30
CA SER A 130 -20.49 -0.67 6.98
C SER A 130 -20.30 -0.49 5.48
N PHE A 131 -19.77 0.68 5.13
CA PHE A 131 -19.37 1.05 3.78
C PHE A 131 -17.98 1.69 3.82
N VAL A 132 -17.16 1.43 2.80
CA VAL A 132 -15.89 2.11 2.58
C VAL A 132 -15.77 2.53 1.11
N TYR A 133 -15.21 3.71 0.91
CA TYR A 133 -14.71 4.16 -0.38
C TYR A 133 -13.27 4.62 -0.21
N GLU A 134 -12.39 4.21 -1.12
CA GLU A 134 -10.99 4.64 -1.17
C GLU A 134 -10.61 5.07 -2.58
N TYR A 135 -9.77 6.09 -2.64
CA TYR A 135 -9.06 6.51 -3.83
C TYR A 135 -7.56 6.37 -3.57
N ILE A 136 -6.83 5.77 -4.51
CA ILE A 136 -5.37 5.72 -4.48
C ILE A 136 -4.80 6.39 -5.72
N SER A 137 -3.72 7.15 -5.55
CA SER A 137 -2.87 7.67 -6.62
C SER A 137 -1.41 7.45 -6.25
N THR A 138 -0.65 6.86 -7.17
CA THR A 138 0.81 6.76 -7.15
C THR A 138 1.40 7.22 -8.48
N LYS A 139 0.63 7.99 -9.24
CA LYS A 139 0.87 8.30 -10.65
C LYS A 139 1.92 9.39 -10.81
N ASP A 140 1.94 10.36 -9.91
CA ASP A 140 2.68 11.59 -10.13
C ASP A 140 4.15 11.46 -9.71
N GLN A 141 4.48 10.79 -8.60
CA GLN A 141 5.83 10.48 -8.11
C GLN A 141 6.80 11.66 -8.29
N THR A 142 6.40 12.81 -7.73
CA THR A 142 7.09 14.11 -7.82
C THR A 142 7.22 14.70 -9.24
N GLY A 143 6.93 13.94 -10.29
CA GLY A 143 6.92 14.37 -11.67
C GLY A 143 7.76 13.45 -12.56
N PRO A 144 7.76 13.69 -13.88
CA PRO A 144 8.45 12.83 -14.84
C PRO A 144 9.96 13.07 -14.96
N VAL A 145 10.48 14.13 -14.35
CA VAL A 145 11.86 14.60 -14.56
C VAL A 145 12.62 14.51 -13.25
N TYR A 146 13.81 13.91 -13.33
CA TYR A 146 14.82 13.91 -12.29
C TYR A 146 16.05 14.66 -12.81
N TRP A 147 16.61 15.54 -11.98
CA TRP A 147 17.82 16.29 -12.27
C TRP A 147 18.62 16.57 -10.99
N ASP A 148 19.81 15.97 -10.91
CA ASP A 148 20.82 16.35 -9.95
C ASP A 148 21.52 17.63 -10.40
N HIS A 149 21.66 18.59 -9.49
CA HIS A 149 22.31 19.86 -9.78
C HIS A 149 23.75 19.68 -10.30
N THR A 150 24.20 20.63 -11.11
CA THR A 150 25.58 20.75 -11.60
C THR A 150 26.08 22.17 -11.35
N PRO A 151 27.39 22.46 -11.44
CA PRO A 151 27.88 23.84 -11.41
C PRO A 151 27.24 24.74 -12.47
N GLU A 152 26.88 24.18 -13.63
CA GLU A 152 26.27 24.90 -14.75
C GLU A 152 24.75 25.11 -14.59
N ILE A 153 24.06 24.13 -14.01
CA ILE A 153 22.62 24.18 -13.69
C ILE A 153 22.47 23.80 -12.22
N PRO A 154 22.57 24.80 -11.30
CA PRO A 154 22.62 24.56 -9.86
C PRO A 154 21.27 24.18 -9.25
N GLU A 155 20.17 24.32 -9.98
CA GLU A 155 18.86 23.88 -9.54
C GLU A 155 18.80 22.35 -9.51
N GLN A 156 18.21 21.79 -8.45
CA GLN A 156 17.86 20.37 -8.35
C GLN A 156 16.37 20.19 -8.65
N VAL A 157 16.02 19.12 -9.35
CA VAL A 157 14.63 18.67 -9.54
C VAL A 157 14.55 17.21 -9.13
N SER A 158 13.84 16.91 -8.04
CA SER A 158 13.52 15.54 -7.69
C SER A 158 12.36 15.04 -8.56
N GLY A 159 12.18 13.72 -8.67
CA GLY A 159 11.11 13.14 -9.48
C GLY A 159 11.48 11.77 -10.04
N ALA A 160 10.55 11.19 -10.79
CA ALA A 160 10.67 9.86 -11.35
C ALA A 160 11.00 8.77 -10.30
N ASP A 161 10.47 8.94 -9.07
CA ASP A 161 10.81 8.16 -7.86
C ASP A 161 10.63 6.64 -8.05
N ASN A 162 9.74 6.23 -8.97
CA ASN A 162 9.57 4.84 -9.40
C ASN A 162 9.17 3.90 -8.25
N TYR A 163 8.16 4.30 -7.46
CA TYR A 163 7.67 3.63 -6.25
C TYR A 163 7.71 2.08 -6.32
N TYR A 164 8.05 1.45 -5.20
CA TYR A 164 8.28 0.01 -4.99
C TYR A 164 9.52 -0.58 -5.69
N ASN A 165 10.17 0.14 -6.61
CA ASN A 165 11.40 -0.32 -7.25
C ASN A 165 12.64 0.30 -6.60
N HIS A 166 13.78 -0.38 -6.74
CA HIS A 166 15.06 0.15 -6.30
C HIS A 166 16.16 -0.27 -7.28
N SER A 167 17.22 0.54 -7.42
CA SER A 167 18.31 0.26 -8.38
C SER A 167 19.34 -0.76 -7.88
N ILE A 168 19.45 -0.88 -6.55
CA ILE A 168 20.37 -1.81 -5.85
C ILE A 168 19.66 -3.07 -5.34
N TYR A 169 18.54 -2.90 -4.63
CA TYR A 169 17.74 -4.00 -4.09
C TYR A 169 16.63 -4.39 -5.09
N THR A 170 16.07 -5.57 -4.91
CA THR A 170 15.06 -6.17 -5.82
C THR A 170 13.66 -5.54 -5.75
N GLY A 171 13.56 -4.29 -5.29
CA GLY A 171 12.31 -3.62 -4.94
C GLY A 171 11.66 -4.10 -3.64
N TRP A 172 10.57 -3.45 -3.25
CA TRP A 172 9.84 -3.68 -2.01
C TRP A 172 8.88 -4.87 -2.10
N GLN A 173 9.47 -6.08 -2.17
CA GLN A 173 8.76 -7.33 -2.38
C GLN A 173 9.38 -8.51 -1.61
N HIS A 174 8.60 -9.58 -1.48
CA HIS A 174 9.06 -10.89 -1.03
C HIS A 174 8.62 -11.97 -2.01
N TRP A 175 9.57 -12.70 -2.61
CA TRP A 175 9.32 -13.76 -3.61
C TRP A 175 8.43 -13.30 -4.79
N GLY A 176 8.60 -12.04 -5.23
CA GLY A 176 7.84 -11.44 -6.32
C GLY A 176 6.47 -10.89 -5.90
N MET A 177 6.07 -11.04 -4.63
CA MET A 177 4.85 -10.45 -4.07
C MET A 177 5.19 -9.09 -3.44
N GLY A 178 4.49 -8.03 -3.84
CA GLY A 178 4.73 -6.70 -3.27
C GLY A 178 4.35 -6.61 -1.79
N ILE A 179 5.14 -5.88 -1.01
CA ILE A 179 4.89 -5.62 0.41
C ILE A 179 4.20 -4.25 0.52
N GLY A 180 2.90 -4.19 0.26
CA GLY A 180 2.18 -2.91 0.34
C GLY A 180 0.80 -2.98 -0.30
N ASN A 181 0.43 -1.93 -1.03
CA ASN A 181 -0.92 -1.84 -1.57
C ASN A 181 -1.17 -2.90 -2.66
N PRO A 182 -2.24 -3.72 -2.56
CA PRO A 182 -2.48 -4.82 -3.49
C PRO A 182 -2.93 -4.38 -4.89
N LEU A 183 -3.27 -3.10 -5.10
CA LEU A 183 -3.59 -2.58 -6.44
C LEU A 183 -2.34 -2.27 -7.26
N VAL A 184 -1.17 -2.20 -6.63
CA VAL A 184 0.12 -2.13 -7.33
C VAL A 184 0.47 -3.56 -7.79
N MET A 185 0.56 -3.75 -9.11
CA MET A 185 0.77 -5.08 -9.69
C MET A 185 2.12 -5.64 -9.26
N SER A 186 2.09 -6.77 -8.56
CA SER A 186 3.29 -7.42 -8.04
C SER A 186 4.15 -8.03 -9.17
N PRO A 187 5.49 -8.04 -9.03
CA PRO A 187 6.39 -8.56 -10.05
C PRO A 187 6.14 -10.02 -10.47
N ILE A 188 5.59 -10.85 -9.60
CA ILE A 188 5.27 -12.26 -9.91
C ILE A 188 4.32 -12.43 -11.11
N TYR A 189 3.55 -11.38 -11.46
CA TYR A 189 2.63 -11.38 -12.59
C TYR A 189 3.29 -10.97 -13.91
N ASN A 190 4.57 -10.58 -13.91
CA ASN A 190 5.29 -10.22 -15.12
C ASN A 190 5.55 -11.47 -15.98
N THR A 191 5.20 -11.41 -17.26
CA THR A 191 5.31 -12.56 -18.18
C THR A 191 6.73 -12.79 -18.71
N ASP A 192 7.64 -11.84 -18.53
CA ASP A 192 9.05 -11.92 -18.94
C ASP A 192 9.99 -12.30 -17.79
N GLY A 193 9.45 -12.58 -16.60
CA GLY A 193 10.21 -13.07 -15.44
C GLY A 193 11.05 -12.00 -14.74
N GLU A 194 10.93 -10.72 -15.11
CA GLU A 194 11.62 -9.65 -14.40
C GLU A 194 11.00 -9.39 -13.02
N ILE A 195 11.84 -9.32 -11.98
CA ILE A 195 11.42 -8.99 -10.61
C ILE A 195 11.45 -7.47 -10.44
N VAL A 196 10.51 -6.78 -11.08
CA VAL A 196 10.37 -5.31 -11.06
C VAL A 196 8.89 -4.93 -11.10
N PHE A 197 8.51 -3.86 -10.40
CA PHE A 197 7.17 -3.30 -10.46
C PHE A 197 7.00 -2.50 -11.76
N LYS A 198 6.45 -3.13 -12.80
CA LYS A 198 6.23 -2.51 -14.12
C LYS A 198 5.04 -1.55 -14.17
N SER A 199 4.20 -1.59 -13.15
CA SER A 199 2.97 -0.83 -13.04
C SER A 199 2.86 -0.26 -11.62
N ASN A 200 3.60 0.81 -11.37
CA ASN A 200 3.60 1.52 -10.08
C ASN A 200 3.04 2.95 -10.19
N ARG A 201 2.68 3.42 -11.39
CA ARG A 201 1.94 4.67 -11.60
C ARG A 201 0.48 4.37 -11.82
N ILE A 202 -0.30 4.34 -10.73
CA ILE A 202 -1.71 3.95 -10.77
C ILE A 202 -2.64 5.05 -10.23
N GLN A 203 -3.89 4.97 -10.67
CA GLN A 203 -5.02 5.60 -10.00
C GLN A 203 -6.10 4.56 -9.81
N GLY A 204 -6.60 4.42 -8.59
CA GLY A 204 -7.55 3.36 -8.23
C GLY A 204 -8.71 3.90 -7.41
N HIS A 205 -9.86 3.27 -7.60
CA HIS A 205 -11.04 3.44 -6.77
C HIS A 205 -11.41 2.10 -6.16
N HIS A 206 -11.66 2.07 -4.86
CA HIS A 206 -12.11 0.88 -4.14
C HIS A 206 -13.42 1.17 -3.40
N LEU A 207 -14.32 0.20 -3.42
CA LEU A 207 -15.61 0.24 -2.74
C LEU A 207 -15.78 -1.07 -1.97
N GLY A 208 -16.17 -0.96 -0.71
CA GLY A 208 -16.53 -2.10 0.12
C GLY A 208 -17.87 -1.89 0.80
N ILE A 209 -18.69 -2.93 0.85
CA ILE A 209 -19.95 -2.93 1.60
C ILE A 209 -20.13 -4.27 2.29
N MET A 210 -20.64 -4.24 3.52
CA MET A 210 -20.94 -5.45 4.26
C MET A 210 -22.21 -5.30 5.11
N GLY A 211 -22.79 -6.43 5.50
CA GLY A 211 -23.98 -6.47 6.32
C GLY A 211 -24.28 -7.87 6.85
N ASN A 212 -25.33 -7.93 7.68
CA ASN A 212 -25.79 -9.12 8.40
C ASN A 212 -27.33 -9.22 8.28
N PRO A 213 -27.87 -9.53 7.08
CA PRO A 213 -29.30 -9.43 6.82
C PRO A 213 -30.15 -10.31 7.74
N VAL A 214 -29.57 -11.44 8.20
CA VAL A 214 -30.11 -12.30 9.26
C VAL A 214 -28.97 -12.73 10.19
N ASN A 215 -29.30 -13.15 11.41
CA ASN A 215 -28.31 -13.46 12.45
C ASN A 215 -27.25 -14.51 12.08
N GLU A 216 -27.57 -15.40 11.14
CA GLU A 216 -26.69 -16.50 10.73
C GLU A 216 -25.90 -16.19 9.46
N LEU A 217 -26.18 -15.07 8.77
CA LEU A 217 -25.61 -14.77 7.47
C LEU A 217 -24.99 -13.39 7.47
N GLN A 218 -23.69 -13.35 7.19
CA GLN A 218 -22.96 -12.12 6.90
C GLN A 218 -22.54 -12.13 5.43
N TYR A 219 -22.44 -10.94 4.84
CA TYR A 219 -21.90 -10.79 3.50
C TYR A 219 -20.90 -9.65 3.42
N ARG A 220 -19.99 -9.74 2.45
CA ARG A 220 -19.06 -8.69 2.07
C ARG A 220 -18.92 -8.63 0.56
N ILE A 221 -19.00 -7.44 -0.01
CA ILE A 221 -18.78 -7.18 -1.43
C ILE A 221 -17.68 -6.13 -1.55
N LEU A 222 -16.66 -6.42 -2.35
CA LEU A 222 -15.54 -5.52 -2.65
C LEU A 222 -15.45 -5.30 -4.15
N LEU A 223 -15.22 -4.06 -4.58
CA LEU A 223 -15.05 -3.68 -5.98
C LEU A 223 -13.86 -2.73 -6.11
N SER A 224 -12.98 -2.98 -7.08
CA SER A 224 -11.86 -2.09 -7.39
C SER A 224 -11.80 -1.78 -8.88
N PHE A 225 -11.47 -0.55 -9.22
CA PHE A 225 -11.22 -0.10 -10.59
C PHE A 225 -9.92 0.68 -10.63
N THR A 226 -8.98 0.27 -11.48
CA THR A 226 -7.64 0.85 -11.52
C THR A 226 -7.24 1.19 -12.95
N HIS A 227 -6.61 2.35 -13.10
CA HIS A 227 -5.87 2.77 -14.29
C HIS A 227 -4.37 2.72 -13.98
N SER A 228 -3.58 2.25 -14.94
CA SER A 228 -2.12 2.24 -14.84
C SER A 228 -1.46 2.82 -16.08
N TRP A 229 -0.41 3.59 -15.85
CA TRP A 229 0.42 4.23 -16.86
C TRP A 229 1.79 3.54 -17.02
N GLY A 230 2.04 2.43 -16.32
CA GLY A 230 3.35 1.77 -16.28
C GLY A 230 4.27 2.42 -15.26
N THR A 231 5.52 2.69 -15.66
CA THR A 231 6.47 3.53 -14.89
C THR A 231 6.79 4.80 -15.69
N TYR A 232 7.62 5.71 -15.17
CA TYR A 232 8.13 6.82 -15.97
C TYR A 232 9.16 6.36 -17.02
N ASN A 233 10.00 5.39 -16.66
CA ASN A 233 11.02 4.83 -17.57
C ASN A 233 10.42 3.97 -18.68
N LEU A 234 9.37 3.21 -18.37
CA LEU A 234 8.67 2.32 -19.28
C LEU A 234 7.16 2.58 -19.18
N PRO A 235 6.68 3.71 -19.74
CA PRO A 235 5.26 4.01 -19.75
C PRO A 235 4.53 3.05 -20.68
N TYR A 236 3.28 2.72 -20.35
CA TYR A 236 2.43 1.98 -21.27
C TYR A 236 2.01 2.87 -22.43
N TYR A 237 2.02 2.29 -23.64
CA TYR A 237 1.52 2.97 -24.84
C TYR A 237 0.05 3.36 -24.72
N GLU A 238 -0.75 2.50 -24.08
CA GLU A 238 -2.14 2.76 -23.71
C GLU A 238 -2.34 2.52 -22.22
N ILE A 239 -3.12 3.40 -21.58
CA ILE A 239 -3.49 3.28 -20.16
C ILE A 239 -4.19 1.93 -19.96
N LYS A 240 -3.60 1.09 -19.11
CA LYS A 240 -4.17 -0.21 -18.77
C LYS A 240 -5.25 -0.03 -17.73
N LYS A 241 -6.41 -0.66 -17.94
CA LYS A 241 -7.55 -0.62 -17.03
C LYS A 241 -7.75 -2.00 -16.41
N ASN A 242 -8.09 -2.06 -15.13
CA ASN A 242 -8.40 -3.29 -14.43
C ASN A 242 -9.63 -3.11 -13.54
N GLY A 243 -10.51 -4.10 -13.54
CA GLY A 243 -11.64 -4.21 -12.63
C GLY A 243 -11.53 -5.51 -11.85
N ASN A 244 -11.75 -5.43 -10.54
CA ASN A 244 -11.70 -6.56 -9.62
C ASN A 244 -12.98 -6.55 -8.78
N ALA A 245 -13.55 -7.72 -8.54
CA ALA A 245 -14.75 -7.87 -7.72
C ALA A 245 -14.65 -9.12 -6.84
N LEU A 246 -15.11 -9.01 -5.60
CA LEU A 246 -15.23 -10.12 -4.65
C LEU A 246 -16.62 -10.09 -4.01
N VAL A 247 -17.26 -11.25 -3.93
CA VAL A 247 -18.43 -11.48 -3.07
C VAL A 247 -18.10 -12.60 -2.11
N GLU A 248 -18.39 -12.40 -0.83
CA GLU A 248 -18.15 -13.35 0.25
C GLU A 248 -19.41 -13.47 1.11
N LEU A 249 -19.75 -14.71 1.47
CA LEU A 249 -20.85 -15.06 2.37
C LEU A 249 -20.31 -15.90 3.52
N ILE A 250 -20.66 -15.53 4.75
CA ILE A 250 -20.30 -16.25 5.97
C ILE A 250 -21.59 -16.75 6.61
N TYR A 251 -21.71 -18.07 6.74
CA TYR A 251 -22.84 -18.74 7.39
C TYR A 251 -22.44 -19.32 8.73
N THR A 252 -23.10 -18.86 9.81
CA THR A 252 -22.88 -19.28 11.20
C THR A 252 -24.17 -19.91 11.74
N PRO A 253 -24.42 -21.21 11.51
CA PRO A 253 -25.64 -21.89 11.93
C PRO A 253 -25.79 -21.94 13.46
N HIS A 254 -26.96 -21.53 13.97
CA HIS A 254 -27.25 -21.59 15.41
C HIS A 254 -27.20 -23.01 16.00
N GLN A 255 -27.47 -24.03 15.17
CA GLN A 255 -27.49 -25.45 15.54
C GLN A 255 -26.09 -26.03 15.75
N LEU A 256 -25.08 -25.50 15.03
CA LEU A 256 -23.70 -25.98 15.10
C LEU A 256 -22.83 -24.90 15.75
N LYS A 257 -22.98 -24.76 17.08
CA LYS A 257 -22.27 -23.72 17.83
C LYS A 257 -20.76 -23.75 17.60
N GLY A 258 -20.22 -22.59 17.22
CA GLY A 258 -18.81 -22.38 16.94
C GLY A 258 -18.36 -22.84 15.55
N TRP A 259 -19.26 -23.26 14.66
CA TRP A 259 -18.92 -23.52 13.26
C TRP A 259 -19.30 -22.33 12.38
N ASP A 260 -18.39 -21.97 11.48
CA ASP A 260 -18.64 -21.00 10.41
C ASP A 260 -18.24 -21.61 9.07
N PHE A 261 -19.03 -21.31 8.04
CA PHE A 261 -18.79 -21.69 6.66
C PHE A 261 -18.71 -20.44 5.80
N THR A 262 -17.59 -20.23 5.13
CA THR A 262 -17.39 -19.07 4.25
C THR A 262 -17.27 -19.53 2.81
N GLY A 263 -18.08 -18.96 1.93
CA GLY A 263 -17.94 -19.11 0.48
C GLY A 263 -17.60 -17.77 -0.14
N SER A 264 -16.62 -17.72 -1.05
CA SER A 264 -16.28 -16.52 -1.79
C SER A 264 -16.09 -16.78 -3.29
N LEU A 265 -16.39 -15.77 -4.08
CA LEU A 265 -16.20 -15.73 -5.53
C LEU A 265 -15.56 -14.40 -5.92
N ALA A 266 -14.49 -14.47 -6.70
CA ALA A 266 -13.73 -13.33 -7.18
C ALA A 266 -13.64 -13.33 -8.70
N VAL A 267 -13.63 -12.14 -9.31
CA VAL A 267 -13.44 -11.93 -10.74
C VAL A 267 -12.47 -10.79 -10.96
N ASP A 268 -11.50 -11.00 -11.85
CA ASP A 268 -10.61 -9.96 -12.34
C ASP A 268 -10.75 -9.82 -13.85
N ARG A 269 -10.75 -8.59 -14.33
CA ARG A 269 -10.85 -8.29 -15.76
C ARG A 269 -10.11 -7.02 -16.10
N GLY A 270 -9.09 -7.12 -16.95
CA GLY A 270 -8.40 -5.93 -17.42
C GLY A 270 -7.17 -6.22 -18.27
N GLY A 271 -6.51 -5.14 -18.66
CA GLY A 271 -5.27 -5.16 -19.43
C GLY A 271 -4.01 -5.32 -18.57
N MET A 272 -4.13 -5.33 -17.23
CA MET A 272 -3.02 -5.59 -16.31
C MET A 272 -2.91 -7.07 -15.96
N LEU A 273 -3.93 -7.62 -15.27
CA LEU A 273 -3.93 -9.00 -14.76
C LEU A 273 -4.62 -9.99 -15.71
N GLY A 274 -5.26 -9.52 -16.78
CA GLY A 274 -6.03 -10.36 -17.69
C GLY A 274 -7.43 -10.67 -17.18
N LYS A 275 -7.96 -11.83 -17.55
CA LYS A 275 -9.29 -12.31 -17.14
C LYS A 275 -9.15 -13.54 -16.28
N SER A 276 -9.65 -13.49 -15.05
CA SER A 276 -9.65 -14.62 -14.10
C SER A 276 -10.94 -14.67 -13.30
N VAL A 277 -11.30 -15.88 -12.88
CA VAL A 277 -12.39 -16.14 -11.93
C VAL A 277 -11.85 -17.15 -10.92
N GLY A 278 -12.06 -16.87 -9.63
CA GLY A 278 -11.62 -17.74 -8.54
C GLY A 278 -12.71 -17.88 -7.48
N GLY A 279 -12.60 -18.92 -6.65
CA GLY A 279 -13.49 -19.11 -5.52
C GLY A 279 -12.80 -19.83 -4.37
N MET A 280 -13.28 -19.62 -3.16
CA MET A 280 -12.77 -20.25 -1.95
C MET A 280 -13.91 -20.73 -1.08
N PHE A 281 -13.71 -21.87 -0.43
CA PHE A 281 -14.58 -22.37 0.62
C PHE A 281 -13.76 -22.62 1.88
N THR A 282 -14.19 -22.04 3.00
CA THR A 282 -13.51 -22.13 4.29
C THR A 282 -14.46 -22.70 5.33
N ILE A 283 -13.97 -23.65 6.12
CA ILE A 283 -14.66 -24.15 7.31
C ILE A 283 -13.85 -23.72 8.53
N ARG A 284 -14.49 -23.03 9.47
CA ARG A 284 -13.87 -22.60 10.73
C ARG A 284 -14.61 -23.21 11.90
N LYS A 285 -13.86 -23.77 12.85
CA LYS A 285 -14.37 -24.21 14.15
C LYS A 285 -13.72 -23.42 15.28
N THR A 286 -14.52 -22.68 16.02
CA THR A 286 -14.16 -21.96 17.24
C THR A 286 -14.67 -22.73 18.46
N GLY A 287 -13.80 -22.97 19.44
CA GLY A 287 -14.09 -23.72 20.66
C GLY A 287 -12.86 -24.46 21.18
N TRP A 288 -12.97 -25.09 22.35
CA TRP A 288 -11.98 -26.05 22.81
C TRP A 288 -12.06 -27.30 21.91
N ILE A 289 -10.89 -27.82 21.52
CA ILE A 289 -10.75 -29.02 20.70
C ILE A 289 -11.47 -30.19 21.37
#